data_AF-A0A9D4BF52-F1
#
_entry.id   AF-A0A9D4BF52-F1
#
_cell.length_a   1.000
_cell.length_b   1.000
_cell.length_c   1.000
_cell.angle_alpha   90.00
_cell.angle_beta   90.00
_cell.angle_gamma   90.00
#
_symmetry.space_group_name_H-M   'P 1'
#
loop_
_entity.id
_entity.type
_entity.pdbx_description
1 polymer ?
#
loop_
_entity_poly.entity_id
_entity_poly.type
_entity_poly.pdbx_seq_one_letter_code
_entity_poly.pdbx_strand_id
1 'polypeptide(L)'
;MWHPFVNMQGKTNAFRACKSRLTVRFILFSFMTLVVVVLFHLFESSNRLSTVKVFSIKMKSGAINAFNHVLDLYFTNSTIFKTNITFELSTITYSDSSFFEKQYDRFNLEMRQTAIAPSKNEPLNVTAYNSVSLVDLNLTRTEASIENMLAIKSRMKNGLFEKDEMPQNTTVRQSDCDNCFKHDFEYVIQNDHICDTLEIRDKIDLLILVTTVHKNGFIRQTLRRTWLSYTKNNTAIVRHVFLLGKTADDRLQEFVMKENEMYHDIVQETFIDSYHNLTYKTIMGFKWASTKCSNAKFVIKTDDDMWVNVPSLITLLSGTDMSNYLQTGLTGSCSPKASPIRNKNSKWYASFISYPDKFYPGFCSGTGYMTSINVVSDIYNVSPHVPFFHLEDVYVALCARKLGFSLKKTLGFFAEPKLNLCDYKQDGVLTVHQVRPSMLTVIWKKTCSPVGLWKL
;
A
#
# COMPACT_ATOMS: atom_id res chain seq x y z
N MET A 1 -31.54 48.18 -48.74
CA MET A 1 -32.53 49.02 -48.05
C MET A 1 -32.85 48.32 -46.73
N TRP A 2 -32.49 48.82 -45.53
CA TRP A 2 -32.00 50.17 -45.13
C TRP A 2 -30.82 50.09 -44.12
N HIS A 3 -30.14 51.23 -43.94
CA HIS A 3 -29.24 51.64 -42.84
C HIS A 3 -29.82 52.96 -42.24
N PRO A 4 -29.22 53.69 -41.25
CA PRO A 4 -28.06 53.42 -40.35
C PRO A 4 -28.47 52.76 -39.00
N PHE A 5 -28.12 53.09 -37.73
CA PHE A 5 -27.34 54.15 -37.04
C PHE A 5 -26.57 53.67 -35.78
N VAL A 6 -25.25 53.89 -35.78
CA VAL A 6 -24.40 54.53 -34.73
C VAL A 6 -24.64 54.24 -33.21
N ASN A 7 -23.86 53.29 -32.68
CA ASN A 7 -22.73 53.48 -31.74
C ASN A 7 -22.86 54.41 -30.49
N MET A 8 -22.63 53.85 -29.29
CA MET A 8 -21.82 54.51 -28.23
C MET A 8 -21.12 53.50 -27.29
N GLN A 9 -20.11 53.96 -26.53
CA GLN A 9 -19.12 53.13 -25.85
C GLN A 9 -19.45 52.80 -24.38
N GLY A 10 -19.08 51.60 -23.92
CA GLY A 10 -19.06 51.24 -22.50
C GLY A 10 -17.98 50.20 -22.19
N LYS A 11 -16.93 50.58 -21.45
CA LYS A 11 -15.83 49.67 -21.10
C LYS A 11 -16.27 48.65 -20.05
N THR A 12 -16.11 47.36 -20.33
CA THR A 12 -16.02 46.32 -19.30
C THR A 12 -14.75 45.49 -19.53
N ASN A 13 -13.82 45.52 -18.58
CA ASN A 13 -12.61 44.71 -18.65
C ASN A 13 -12.97 43.24 -18.38
N ALA A 14 -12.43 42.33 -19.18
CA ALA A 14 -12.69 40.90 -19.03
C ALA A 14 -12.09 40.35 -17.73
N PHE A 15 -12.94 40.09 -16.72
CA PHE A 15 -12.55 39.30 -15.57
C PHE A 15 -12.30 37.85 -16.01
N ARG A 16 -11.05 37.38 -15.85
CA ARG A 16 -10.73 35.94 -15.96
C ARG A 16 -11.47 35.18 -14.86
N ALA A 17 -12.50 34.42 -15.23
CA ALA A 17 -13.17 33.51 -14.31
C ALA A 17 -12.20 32.42 -13.84
N CYS A 18 -11.77 32.49 -12.58
CA CYS A 18 -10.93 31.47 -11.97
C CYS A 18 -11.79 30.24 -11.64
N LYS A 19 -11.54 29.09 -12.30
CA LYS A 19 -12.26 27.84 -12.01
C LYS A 19 -11.84 27.26 -10.65
N SER A 20 -12.60 27.56 -9.61
CA SER A 20 -12.52 26.84 -8.34
C SER A 20 -12.99 25.37 -8.52
N ARG A 21 -12.22 24.42 -7.97
CA ARG A 21 -12.61 23.00 -7.89
C ARG A 21 -13.24 22.72 -6.53
N LEU A 22 -14.56 22.59 -6.48
CA LEU A 22 -15.24 21.99 -5.32
C LEU A 22 -14.94 20.49 -5.30
N THR A 23 -14.55 19.94 -4.15
CA THR A 23 -14.27 18.50 -3.99
C THR A 23 -14.97 17.99 -2.74
N VAL A 24 -16.18 17.43 -2.91
CA VAL A 24 -16.93 16.78 -1.83
C VAL A 24 -16.48 15.33 -1.71
N ARG A 25 -16.21 14.84 -0.49
CA ARG A 25 -15.92 13.42 -0.21
C ARG A 25 -16.87 12.91 0.87
N PHE A 26 -17.66 11.91 0.53
CA PHE A 26 -18.55 11.23 1.48
C PHE A 26 -17.80 10.14 2.24
N ILE A 27 -18.06 10.01 3.55
CA ILE A 27 -17.56 8.90 4.36
C ILE A 27 -18.76 8.23 5.03
N LEU A 28 -19.09 7.01 4.57
CA LEU A 28 -20.13 6.19 5.16
C LEU A 28 -19.58 5.43 6.37
N PHE A 29 -20.22 5.63 7.53
CA PHE A 29 -19.99 4.87 8.75
C PHE A 29 -21.18 3.96 9.05
N SER A 30 -20.98 2.98 9.94
CA SER A 30 -21.91 1.85 10.13
C SER A 30 -23.33 2.26 10.53
N PHE A 31 -24.29 1.88 9.68
CA PHE A 31 -25.74 1.67 9.87
C PHE A 31 -26.65 2.67 10.62
N MET A 32 -26.16 3.62 11.42
CA MET A 32 -27.03 4.51 12.23
C MET A 32 -26.65 6.00 12.25
N THR A 33 -25.55 6.43 11.63
CA THR A 33 -25.27 7.87 11.44
C THR A 33 -24.39 8.10 10.21
N LEU A 34 -24.87 8.92 9.28
CA LEU A 34 -24.07 9.51 8.19
C LEU A 34 -23.38 10.77 8.71
N VAL A 35 -22.09 10.95 8.43
CA VAL A 35 -21.35 12.19 8.74
C VAL A 35 -20.83 12.79 7.44
N VAL A 36 -21.46 13.87 6.97
CA VAL A 36 -21.13 14.51 5.69
C VAL A 36 -20.11 15.63 5.90
N VAL A 37 -18.83 15.34 5.66
CA VAL A 37 -17.75 16.34 5.74
C VAL A 37 -17.64 17.11 4.42
N VAL A 38 -18.30 18.27 4.34
CA VAL A 38 -18.19 19.18 3.19
C VAL A 38 -16.98 20.10 3.36
N LEU A 39 -15.99 19.98 2.48
CA LEU A 39 -14.81 20.86 2.45
C LEU A 39 -14.98 21.95 1.38
N PHE A 40 -15.08 23.20 1.82
CA PHE A 40 -15.09 24.37 0.94
C PHE A 40 -13.65 24.88 0.71
N HIS A 41 -13.18 24.83 -0.53
CA HIS A 41 -12.00 25.58 -0.97
C HIS A 41 -12.40 26.90 -1.61
N LEU A 42 -12.47 27.96 -0.81
CA LEU A 42 -12.43 29.33 -1.30
C LEU A 42 -10.97 29.70 -1.59
N PHE A 43 -10.64 29.88 -2.86
CA PHE A 43 -9.39 30.48 -3.29
C PHE A 43 -9.62 31.99 -3.50
N GLU A 44 -9.46 32.78 -2.45
CA GLU A 44 -9.26 34.22 -2.61
C GLU A 44 -7.80 34.50 -2.98
N SER A 45 -7.58 35.39 -3.95
CA SER A 45 -6.27 35.62 -4.56
C SER A 45 -5.41 36.63 -3.78
N SER A 46 -5.27 36.43 -2.47
CA SER A 46 -4.22 37.08 -1.65
C SER A 46 -3.99 36.32 -0.33
N ASN A 47 -2.88 36.59 0.35
CA ASN A 47 -2.42 35.78 1.49
C ASN A 47 -3.28 35.95 2.77
N ARG A 48 -4.16 34.98 3.07
CA ARG A 48 -4.43 34.48 4.45
C ARG A 48 -5.24 33.18 4.50
N LEU A 49 -5.12 32.51 5.64
CA LEU A 49 -5.83 31.31 6.15
C LEU A 49 -7.03 30.77 5.34
N SER A 50 -6.89 29.55 4.82
CA SER A 50 -8.02 28.70 4.42
C SER A 50 -8.87 28.33 5.64
N THR A 51 -10.05 28.94 5.79
CA THR A 51 -10.98 28.61 6.88
C THR A 51 -11.76 27.33 6.59
N VAL A 52 -11.19 26.20 7.00
CA VAL A 52 -11.86 24.89 6.94
C VAL A 52 -13.01 24.85 7.95
N LYS A 53 -14.24 25.10 7.50
CA LYS A 53 -15.45 24.86 8.29
C LYS A 53 -15.89 23.41 8.10
N VAL A 54 -15.85 22.63 9.18
CA VAL A 54 -16.41 21.27 9.24
C VAL A 54 -17.82 21.35 9.83
N PHE A 55 -18.79 20.76 9.14
CA PHE A 55 -20.15 20.60 9.64
C PHE A 55 -20.41 19.11 9.92
N SER A 56 -21.26 18.83 10.92
CA SER A 56 -21.74 17.49 11.22
C SER A 56 -23.26 17.54 11.32
N ILE A 57 -23.95 16.80 10.44
CA ILE A 57 -25.41 16.76 10.37
C ILE A 57 -25.86 15.33 10.70
N LYS A 58 -26.67 15.17 11.74
CA LYS A 58 -27.22 13.88 12.16
C LYS A 58 -28.66 13.76 11.66
N MET A 59 -28.96 12.74 10.86
CA MET A 59 -30.29 12.50 10.30
C MET A 59 -30.88 11.17 10.79
N LYS A 60 -32.20 11.13 11.01
CA LYS A 60 -32.95 9.88 11.25
C LYS A 60 -33.07 9.10 9.94
N SER A 61 -33.10 7.76 10.01
CA SER A 61 -32.96 6.85 8.87
C SER A 61 -33.92 7.11 7.69
N GLY A 62 -35.15 7.54 7.94
CA GLY A 62 -36.13 7.86 6.89
C GLY A 62 -35.79 9.09 6.02
N ALA A 63 -34.91 9.99 6.46
CA ALA A 63 -34.59 11.21 5.74
C ALA A 63 -33.54 11.03 4.61
N ILE A 64 -32.81 9.91 4.58
CA ILE A 64 -31.67 9.67 3.70
C ILE A 64 -32.07 9.75 2.22
N ASN A 65 -33.20 9.14 1.84
CA ASN A 65 -33.68 9.12 0.46
C ASN A 65 -34.12 10.52 -0.02
N ALA A 66 -34.72 11.34 0.87
CA ALA A 66 -35.06 12.72 0.55
C ALA A 66 -33.80 13.59 0.37
N PHE A 67 -32.77 13.39 1.19
CA PHE A 67 -31.52 14.14 1.10
C PHE A 67 -30.76 13.89 -0.21
N ASN A 68 -30.71 12.63 -0.67
CA ASN A 68 -30.14 12.30 -1.97
C ASN A 68 -30.91 12.98 -3.11
N HIS A 69 -32.26 12.94 -3.08
CA HIS A 69 -33.10 13.50 -4.13
C HIS A 69 -33.01 15.04 -4.23
N VAL A 70 -32.72 15.73 -3.11
CA VAL A 70 -32.43 17.17 -3.06
C VAL A 70 -31.02 17.48 -3.59
N LEU A 71 -30.04 16.61 -3.35
CA LEU A 71 -28.68 16.76 -3.88
C LEU A 71 -28.62 16.60 -5.40
N ASP A 72 -29.31 15.60 -5.97
CA ASP A 72 -29.34 15.39 -7.42
C ASP A 72 -30.00 16.58 -8.14
N LEU A 73 -31.05 17.18 -7.57
CA LEU A 73 -31.64 18.42 -8.06
C LEU A 73 -30.64 19.60 -8.01
N TYR A 74 -29.83 19.71 -6.96
CA TYR A 74 -28.83 20.77 -6.79
C TYR A 74 -27.64 20.69 -7.75
N PHE A 75 -27.35 19.51 -8.31
CA PHE A 75 -26.22 19.29 -9.22
C PHE A 75 -26.61 19.10 -10.70
N THR A 76 -27.90 19.03 -11.03
CA THR A 76 -28.37 18.83 -12.42
C THR A 76 -29.00 20.05 -13.09
N ASN A 77 -29.40 21.09 -12.35
CA ASN A 77 -29.95 22.32 -12.93
C ASN A 77 -29.30 23.59 -12.36
N SER A 78 -28.80 24.45 -13.25
CA SER A 78 -28.13 25.70 -12.90
C SER A 78 -29.13 26.86 -12.74
N THR A 79 -29.96 26.81 -11.70
CA THR A 79 -30.92 27.88 -11.38
C THR A 79 -30.99 28.14 -9.88
N ILE A 80 -30.80 29.41 -9.48
CA ILE A 80 -30.68 29.80 -8.07
C ILE A 80 -32.06 29.80 -7.41
N PHE A 81 -32.25 28.95 -6.39
CA PHE A 81 -33.37 29.06 -5.45
C PHE A 81 -32.86 29.40 -4.03
N LYS A 82 -33.38 30.49 -3.47
CA LYS A 82 -33.18 30.84 -2.06
C LYS A 82 -34.16 30.04 -1.19
N THR A 83 -33.64 29.18 -0.32
CA THR A 83 -34.40 28.65 0.83
C THR A 83 -33.50 28.67 2.07
N ASN A 84 -34.01 29.24 3.16
CA ASN A 84 -33.32 29.23 4.44
C ASN A 84 -33.60 27.89 5.14
N ILE A 85 -32.57 27.22 5.64
CA ILE A 85 -32.70 26.01 6.46
C ILE A 85 -31.91 26.23 7.75
N THR A 86 -32.60 26.19 8.88
CA THR A 86 -32.03 26.32 10.23
C THR A 86 -31.80 24.93 10.81
N PHE A 87 -30.67 24.72 11.49
CA PHE A 87 -30.35 23.47 12.19
C PHE A 87 -29.99 23.75 13.65
N GLU A 88 -30.62 23.06 14.59
CA GLU A 88 -30.18 23.04 15.99
C GLU A 88 -29.01 22.07 16.16
N LEU A 89 -28.01 22.46 16.94
CA LEU A 89 -26.98 21.54 17.43
C LEU A 89 -27.29 21.12 18.87
N SER A 90 -27.16 19.82 19.14
CA SER A 90 -27.09 19.27 20.49
C SER A 90 -25.69 18.69 20.74
N THR A 91 -25.09 19.06 21.87
CA THR A 91 -23.69 18.75 22.20
C THR A 91 -23.56 17.34 22.78
N ILE A 92 -22.59 16.55 22.30
CA ILE A 92 -22.19 15.28 22.91
C ILE A 92 -20.66 15.25 22.95
N THR A 93 -20.09 14.95 24.13
CA THR A 93 -18.65 14.82 24.35
C THR A 93 -18.13 13.43 23.98
N TYR A 94 -16.89 13.36 23.49
CA TYR A 94 -16.14 12.12 23.24
C TYR A 94 -14.76 12.20 23.91
N SER A 95 -14.21 11.06 24.30
CA SER A 95 -13.08 10.95 25.24
C SER A 95 -11.77 10.42 24.66
N ASP A 96 -11.68 10.16 23.35
CA ASP A 96 -10.46 9.63 22.70
C ASP A 96 -9.91 10.61 21.65
N SER A 97 -8.77 11.23 21.95
CA SER A 97 -8.06 12.15 21.06
C SER A 97 -7.18 11.45 20.02
N SER A 98 -6.83 10.17 20.22
CA SER A 98 -5.83 9.44 19.43
C SER A 98 -6.26 9.18 17.97
N PHE A 99 -7.55 9.36 17.68
CA PHE A 99 -8.12 9.24 16.33
C PHE A 99 -7.88 10.49 15.48
N PHE A 100 -7.85 11.69 16.07
CA PHE A 100 -7.74 12.95 15.32
C PHE A 100 -6.32 13.22 14.80
N GLU A 101 -5.29 12.97 15.62
CA GLU A 101 -3.88 13.14 15.22
C GLU A 101 -3.55 12.32 13.95
N LYS A 102 -3.96 11.04 13.94
CA LYS A 102 -3.73 10.10 12.82
C LYS A 102 -4.38 10.53 11.50
N GLN A 103 -5.42 11.37 11.52
CA GLN A 103 -6.02 11.94 10.30
C GLN A 103 -5.33 13.25 9.89
N TYR A 104 -4.89 14.07 10.86
CA TYR A 104 -4.16 15.31 10.60
C TYR A 104 -2.81 15.05 9.91
N ASP A 105 -2.05 14.04 10.37
CA ASP A 105 -0.76 13.68 9.76
C ASP A 105 -0.92 13.16 8.32
N ARG A 106 -1.95 12.34 8.07
CA ARG A 106 -2.28 11.83 6.73
C ARG A 106 -2.57 12.98 5.75
N PHE A 107 -3.33 14.00 6.18
CA PHE A 107 -3.66 15.16 5.36
C PHE A 107 -2.43 16.03 5.03
N ASN A 108 -1.54 16.25 6.01
CA ASN A 108 -0.31 17.02 5.80
C ASN A 108 0.71 16.33 4.89
N LEU A 109 0.65 15.00 4.75
CA LEU A 109 1.56 14.24 3.89
C LEU A 109 1.21 14.44 2.40
N GLU A 110 -0.07 14.44 2.03
CA GLU A 110 -0.53 14.64 0.64
C GLU A 110 -0.24 16.08 0.15
N MET A 111 -0.47 17.08 1.00
CA MET A 111 -0.27 18.52 0.68
C MET A 111 1.17 18.92 0.34
N ARG A 112 2.18 18.09 0.65
CA ARG A 112 3.60 18.40 0.40
C ARG A 112 4.07 18.12 -1.03
N GLN A 113 3.27 17.42 -1.84
CA GLN A 113 3.70 16.95 -3.16
C GLN A 113 3.48 17.96 -4.31
N THR A 114 2.93 19.14 -4.03
CA THR A 114 2.38 20.05 -5.07
C THR A 114 2.82 21.52 -4.98
N ALA A 115 3.84 21.86 -4.17
CA ALA A 115 4.23 23.25 -3.93
C ALA A 115 5.27 23.79 -4.94
N ILE A 116 4.91 24.85 -5.68
CA ILE A 116 5.82 25.67 -6.50
C ILE A 116 6.09 27.00 -5.76
N ALA A 117 7.31 27.56 -5.89
CA ALA A 117 7.76 28.72 -5.12
C ALA A 117 7.21 30.08 -5.62
N PRO A 118 6.92 31.05 -4.72
CA PRO A 118 6.37 32.38 -5.07
C PRO A 118 7.41 33.52 -5.05
N SER A 119 7.05 34.69 -5.59
CA SER A 119 7.90 35.90 -5.62
C SER A 119 7.20 37.17 -5.08
N LYS A 120 7.74 37.71 -3.98
CA LYS A 120 7.83 39.12 -3.50
C LYS A 120 6.65 40.13 -3.56
N ASN A 121 6.57 40.91 -2.46
CA ASN A 121 5.94 42.24 -2.26
C ASN A 121 4.39 42.31 -2.33
N GLU A 122 3.67 43.15 -1.58
CA GLU A 122 3.95 44.01 -0.40
C GLU A 122 2.65 44.18 0.45
N PRO A 123 2.60 44.87 1.62
CA PRO A 123 1.54 44.68 2.62
C PRO A 123 0.27 45.55 2.44
N LEU A 124 -0.83 45.10 3.05
CA LEU A 124 -2.06 45.87 3.26
C LEU A 124 -2.67 45.55 4.64
N ASN A 125 -3.12 46.59 5.35
CA ASN A 125 -3.78 46.48 6.66
C ASN A 125 -5.29 46.31 6.51
N VAL A 126 -5.90 45.44 7.33
CA VAL A 126 -7.35 45.41 7.58
C VAL A 126 -7.59 45.17 9.07
N THR A 127 -8.42 45.99 9.67
CA THR A 127 -8.82 45.92 11.10
C THR A 127 -9.78 44.75 11.35
N ALA A 128 -9.62 44.08 12.49
CA ALA A 128 -10.52 43.02 12.93
C ALA A 128 -11.69 43.58 13.75
N TYR A 129 -12.89 43.05 13.50
CA TYR A 129 -14.03 43.18 14.41
C TYR A 129 -14.27 41.85 15.12
N ASN A 130 -14.18 41.87 16.46
CA ASN A 130 -14.38 40.70 17.31
C ASN A 130 -15.81 40.65 17.84
N SER A 131 -16.52 39.54 17.62
CA SER A 131 -17.58 39.08 18.53
C SER A 131 -18.07 37.66 18.20
N VAL A 132 -17.48 36.66 18.85
CA VAL A 132 -18.15 35.39 19.19
C VAL A 132 -17.79 35.09 20.63
N SER A 133 -18.77 34.88 21.49
CA SER A 133 -18.56 34.70 22.93
C SER A 133 -17.79 33.41 23.23
N LEU A 134 -16.81 33.51 24.13
CA LEU A 134 -16.17 32.33 24.72
C LEU A 134 -17.18 31.60 25.62
N VAL A 135 -17.14 30.27 25.56
CA VAL A 135 -17.67 29.38 26.59
C VAL A 135 -16.46 28.66 27.16
N ASP A 136 -16.19 28.84 28.45
CA ASP A 136 -14.96 28.37 29.09
C ASP A 136 -14.92 26.85 29.22
N LEU A 137 -14.35 26.19 28.20
CA LEU A 137 -13.88 24.82 28.28
C LEU A 137 -12.54 24.82 29.02
N ASN A 138 -12.55 24.31 30.25
CA ASN A 138 -11.39 24.28 31.14
C ASN A 138 -10.32 23.31 30.57
N LEU A 139 -9.28 23.84 29.93
CA LEU A 139 -8.46 23.13 28.92
C LEU A 139 -6.97 23.02 29.27
N THR A 140 -6.67 22.75 30.54
CA THR A 140 -5.29 22.58 31.09
C THR A 140 -4.46 21.44 30.50
N ARG A 141 -4.98 20.69 29.51
CA ARG A 141 -4.27 19.59 28.83
C ARG A 141 -3.95 19.84 27.36
N THR A 142 -4.45 20.93 26.75
CA THR A 142 -4.13 21.28 25.35
C THR A 142 -2.85 22.08 25.18
N GLU A 143 -2.37 22.78 26.21
CA GLU A 143 -1.16 23.61 26.10
C GLU A 143 0.07 22.77 25.69
N ALA A 144 0.29 21.63 26.33
CA ALA A 144 1.35 20.68 25.95
C ALA A 144 1.19 20.10 24.53
N SER A 145 -0.03 20.02 23.98
CA SER A 145 -0.27 19.61 22.59
C SER A 145 0.03 20.75 21.61
N ILE A 146 -0.33 21.98 21.97
CA ILE A 146 -0.05 23.20 21.21
C ILE A 146 1.46 23.48 21.18
N GLU A 147 2.17 23.35 22.31
CA GLU A 147 3.63 23.46 22.36
C GLU A 147 4.31 22.41 21.49
N ASN A 148 3.88 21.14 21.55
CA ASN A 148 4.41 20.10 20.66
C ASN A 148 4.15 20.44 19.18
N MET A 149 2.94 20.89 18.81
CA MET A 149 2.65 21.30 17.43
C MET A 149 3.48 22.55 17.00
N LEU A 150 3.75 23.48 17.91
CA LEU A 150 4.60 24.64 17.66
C LEU A 150 6.08 24.24 17.53
N ALA A 151 6.57 23.31 18.35
CA ALA A 151 7.92 22.74 18.25
C ALA A 151 8.10 21.96 16.94
N ILE A 152 7.10 21.19 16.52
CA ILE A 152 7.06 20.51 15.22
C ILE A 152 7.09 21.52 14.07
N LYS A 153 6.26 22.58 14.13
CA LYS A 153 6.28 23.67 13.14
C LYS A 153 7.63 24.41 13.12
N SER A 154 8.27 24.61 14.27
CA SER A 154 9.61 25.21 14.38
C SER A 154 10.67 24.33 13.70
N ARG A 155 10.71 23.03 14.02
CA ARG A 155 11.59 22.04 13.35
C ARG A 155 11.37 22.00 11.83
N MET A 156 10.12 22.03 11.37
CA MET A 156 9.78 22.10 9.95
C MET A 156 10.22 23.41 9.27
N LYS A 157 10.15 24.55 9.97
CA LYS A 157 10.55 25.87 9.46
C LYS A 157 12.07 26.03 9.40
N ASN A 158 12.80 25.36 10.29
CA ASN A 158 14.26 25.47 10.42
C ASN A 158 15.03 24.41 9.61
N GLY A 159 14.35 23.52 8.88
CA GLY A 159 14.99 22.50 8.03
C GLY A 159 15.76 21.41 8.78
N LEU A 160 15.64 21.34 10.11
CA LEU A 160 16.33 20.40 11.00
C LEU A 160 15.71 19.00 10.92
N PHE A 161 15.93 18.34 9.78
CA PHE A 161 15.72 16.90 9.65
C PHE A 161 16.98 16.18 10.08
N GLU A 162 16.91 15.43 11.18
CA GLU A 162 17.94 14.43 11.51
C GLU A 162 18.00 13.35 10.41
N LYS A 163 18.93 13.54 9.47
CA LYS A 163 19.48 12.42 8.73
C LYS A 163 20.25 11.54 9.72
N ASP A 164 20.23 10.22 9.50
CA ASP A 164 21.24 9.38 10.14
C ASP A 164 22.61 9.79 9.56
N GLU A 165 23.55 10.18 10.41
CA GLU A 165 24.91 10.53 9.98
C GLU A 165 25.82 9.30 10.06
N MET A 166 26.80 9.22 9.16
CA MET A 166 27.73 8.09 9.13
C MET A 166 28.67 8.17 10.34
N PRO A 167 28.79 7.12 11.17
CA PRO A 167 29.79 7.08 12.24
C PRO A 167 31.20 7.30 11.70
N GLN A 168 32.04 8.04 12.43
CA GLN A 168 33.39 8.38 11.95
C GLN A 168 34.30 7.15 11.79
N ASN A 169 34.03 6.05 12.50
CA ASN A 169 34.61 4.74 12.19
C ASN A 169 33.79 4.04 11.09
N THR A 170 34.35 3.96 9.89
CA THR A 170 33.78 3.26 8.74
C THR A 170 33.98 1.74 8.82
N THR A 171 33.14 1.07 9.61
CA THR A 171 33.02 -0.40 9.55
C THR A 171 32.28 -0.81 8.28
N VAL A 172 32.92 -1.58 7.41
CA VAL A 172 32.25 -2.27 6.29
C VAL A 172 31.26 -3.29 6.85
N ARG A 173 30.11 -3.49 6.19
CA ARG A 173 29.15 -4.51 6.64
C ARG A 173 29.78 -5.89 6.53
N GLN A 174 29.79 -6.63 7.63
CA GLN A 174 30.16 -8.04 7.61
C GLN A 174 29.22 -8.79 6.65
N SER A 175 29.80 -9.48 5.66
CA SER A 175 29.05 -10.27 4.68
C SER A 175 28.76 -11.71 5.17
N ASP A 176 29.45 -12.12 6.22
CA ASP A 176 29.50 -13.50 6.72
C ASP A 176 29.42 -13.52 8.25
N CYS A 177 28.89 -14.59 8.82
CA CYS A 177 28.89 -14.88 10.25
C CYS A 177 28.54 -16.36 10.48
N ASP A 178 28.79 -16.86 11.68
CA ASP A 178 28.26 -18.16 12.11
C ASP A 178 27.01 -17.96 12.98
N ASN A 179 25.87 -18.53 12.54
CA ASN A 179 24.59 -18.58 13.28
C ASN A 179 24.09 -17.25 13.87
N CYS A 180 24.39 -16.11 13.21
CA CYS A 180 24.00 -14.79 13.69
C CYS A 180 22.61 -14.32 13.21
N PHE A 181 21.96 -15.11 12.35
CA PHE A 181 20.50 -15.10 12.20
C PHE A 181 19.93 -16.40 12.74
N LYS A 182 18.93 -16.30 13.63
CA LYS A 182 18.27 -17.44 14.27
C LYS A 182 16.83 -17.53 13.83
N HIS A 183 16.42 -18.70 13.33
CA HIS A 183 15.06 -18.98 12.87
C HIS A 183 14.41 -20.05 13.76
N ASP A 184 14.59 -19.87 15.07
CA ASP A 184 14.27 -20.84 16.12
C ASP A 184 12.76 -20.78 16.47
N PHE A 185 11.90 -20.75 15.44
CA PHE A 185 10.45 -20.62 15.57
C PHE A 185 9.73 -21.92 15.23
N GLU A 186 8.71 -22.21 16.06
CA GLU A 186 7.81 -23.34 15.93
C GLU A 186 6.62 -22.97 15.04
N TYR A 187 6.10 -23.96 14.31
CA TYR A 187 4.88 -23.79 13.52
C TYR A 187 3.63 -23.84 14.41
N VAL A 188 2.79 -22.80 14.31
CA VAL A 188 1.41 -22.78 14.79
C VAL A 188 0.49 -23.47 13.79
N ILE A 189 0.77 -23.33 12.47
CA ILE A 189 0.02 -23.93 11.37
C ILE A 189 1.02 -24.40 10.29
N GLN A 190 0.91 -25.67 9.88
CA GLN A 190 1.83 -26.32 8.91
C GLN A 190 1.20 -26.62 7.54
N ASN A 191 0.03 -27.26 7.48
CA ASN A 191 -0.63 -27.69 6.23
C ASN A 191 0.30 -28.34 5.18
N ASP A 192 1.17 -29.26 5.61
CA ASP A 192 2.14 -29.96 4.75
C ASP A 192 1.51 -30.56 3.48
N HIS A 193 0.27 -31.05 3.60
CA HIS A 193 -0.50 -31.68 2.54
C HIS A 193 -0.81 -30.79 1.32
N ILE A 194 -0.55 -29.47 1.37
CA ILE A 194 -0.67 -28.55 0.22
C ILE A 194 0.15 -29.04 -0.99
N CYS A 195 1.26 -29.75 -0.74
CA CYS A 195 2.12 -30.28 -1.78
C CYS A 195 2.16 -31.82 -1.86
N ASP A 196 1.22 -32.51 -1.21
CA ASP A 196 1.01 -33.93 -1.43
C ASP A 196 0.66 -34.20 -2.91
N THR A 197 1.11 -35.36 -3.38
CA THR A 197 0.99 -35.80 -4.78
C THR A 197 0.57 -37.26 -4.79
N LEU A 198 -0.59 -37.55 -5.37
CA LEU A 198 -1.19 -38.90 -5.35
C LEU A 198 -0.45 -39.84 -6.31
N GLU A 199 0.07 -39.29 -7.41
CA GLU A 199 1.02 -39.99 -8.28
C GLU A 199 2.38 -39.27 -8.34
N ILE A 200 3.45 -40.04 -8.58
CA ILE A 200 4.81 -39.55 -8.92
C ILE A 200 4.81 -38.64 -10.18
N ARG A 201 3.68 -38.61 -10.92
CA ARG A 201 3.45 -37.80 -12.12
C ARG A 201 2.86 -36.41 -11.85
N ASP A 202 2.30 -36.17 -10.65
CA ASP A 202 1.65 -34.90 -10.27
C ASP A 202 2.68 -33.78 -9.98
N LYS A 203 3.42 -33.36 -11.00
CA LYS A 203 4.46 -32.34 -10.84
C LYS A 203 3.85 -30.98 -10.52
N ILE A 204 4.35 -30.36 -9.46
CA ILE A 204 4.03 -28.98 -9.11
C ILE A 204 4.99 -28.09 -9.90
N ASP A 205 4.46 -27.33 -10.85
CA ASP A 205 5.26 -26.45 -11.70
C ASP A 205 5.52 -25.10 -11.02
N LEU A 206 4.60 -24.63 -10.18
CA LEU A 206 4.73 -23.36 -9.47
C LEU A 206 4.10 -23.40 -8.07
N LEU A 207 4.88 -23.03 -7.06
CA LEU A 207 4.40 -22.71 -5.72
C LEU A 207 4.32 -21.18 -5.55
N ILE A 208 3.16 -20.68 -5.10
CA ILE A 208 2.92 -19.26 -4.82
C ILE A 208 2.94 -19.02 -3.30
N LEU A 209 3.98 -18.35 -2.81
CA LEU A 209 4.11 -17.89 -1.43
C LEU A 209 3.52 -16.47 -1.31
N VAL A 210 2.36 -16.35 -0.65
CA VAL A 210 1.66 -15.06 -0.50
C VAL A 210 1.83 -14.51 0.91
N THR A 211 2.62 -13.44 1.07
CA THR A 211 2.79 -12.74 2.36
C THR A 211 1.59 -11.85 2.68
N THR A 212 0.97 -12.10 3.83
CA THR A 212 -0.28 -11.46 4.29
C THR A 212 -0.26 -11.24 5.81
N VAL A 213 -1.33 -10.69 6.40
CA VAL A 213 -1.48 -10.47 7.86
C VAL A 213 -2.88 -10.86 8.33
N HIS A 214 -3.06 -11.17 9.62
CA HIS A 214 -4.28 -11.79 10.20
C HIS A 214 -5.58 -11.11 9.76
N LYS A 215 -5.66 -9.79 9.94
CA LYS A 215 -6.82 -8.95 9.58
C LYS A 215 -7.19 -8.95 8.08
N ASN A 216 -6.31 -9.41 7.19
CA ASN A 216 -6.51 -9.42 5.74
C ASN A 216 -7.28 -10.66 5.23
N GLY A 217 -8.05 -11.36 6.07
CA GLY A 217 -8.85 -12.54 5.66
C GLY A 217 -9.81 -12.28 4.49
N PHE A 218 -10.40 -11.08 4.40
CA PHE A 218 -11.19 -10.67 3.22
C PHE A 218 -10.35 -10.56 1.93
N ILE A 219 -9.07 -10.18 2.05
CA ILE A 219 -8.13 -10.14 0.93
C ILE A 219 -7.79 -11.57 0.52
N ARG A 220 -7.33 -12.44 1.43
CA ARG A 220 -7.09 -13.87 1.17
C ARG A 220 -8.27 -14.53 0.47
N GLN A 221 -9.48 -14.32 1.00
CA GLN A 221 -10.72 -14.82 0.41
C GLN A 221 -10.95 -14.29 -1.02
N THR A 222 -10.62 -13.03 -1.30
CA THR A 222 -10.72 -12.45 -2.65
C THR A 222 -9.67 -13.03 -3.59
N LEU A 223 -8.43 -13.26 -3.12
CA LEU A 223 -7.37 -13.90 -3.90
C LEU A 223 -7.78 -15.33 -4.30
N ARG A 224 -8.25 -16.15 -3.34
CA ARG A 224 -8.83 -17.50 -3.57
C ARG A 224 -9.92 -17.50 -4.66
N ARG A 225 -10.81 -16.49 -4.64
CA ARG A 225 -11.94 -16.35 -5.60
C ARG A 225 -11.55 -15.66 -6.92
N THR A 226 -10.30 -15.25 -7.09
CA THR A 226 -9.79 -14.60 -8.31
C THR A 226 -8.58 -15.35 -8.83
N TRP A 227 -7.38 -14.76 -8.85
CA TRP A 227 -6.24 -15.34 -9.56
C TRP A 227 -5.64 -16.60 -8.90
N LEU A 228 -5.91 -16.88 -7.61
CA LEU A 228 -5.56 -18.16 -6.99
C LEU A 228 -6.50 -19.31 -7.38
N SER A 229 -7.64 -19.05 -8.04
CA SER A 229 -8.51 -20.14 -8.49
C SER A 229 -7.85 -21.09 -9.51
N TYR A 230 -6.75 -20.66 -10.15
CA TYR A 230 -5.88 -21.52 -10.97
C TYR A 230 -5.24 -22.67 -10.17
N THR A 231 -5.10 -22.56 -8.84
CA THR A 231 -4.61 -23.67 -8.00
C THR A 231 -5.65 -24.76 -7.77
N LYS A 232 -6.93 -24.48 -8.07
CA LYS A 232 -8.09 -25.37 -7.82
C LYS A 232 -8.11 -25.91 -6.38
N ASN A 233 -8.04 -25.01 -5.39
CA ASN A 233 -7.87 -25.36 -3.97
C ASN A 233 -6.66 -26.28 -3.76
N ASN A 234 -5.51 -25.89 -4.31
CA ASN A 234 -4.26 -26.66 -4.29
C ASN A 234 -4.30 -28.06 -4.93
N THR A 235 -5.28 -28.37 -5.79
CA THR A 235 -5.29 -29.64 -6.56
C THR A 235 -4.62 -29.57 -7.94
N ALA A 236 -4.32 -28.37 -8.47
CA ALA A 236 -3.66 -28.20 -9.77
C ALA A 236 -2.11 -28.17 -9.68
N ILE A 237 -1.43 -28.20 -10.85
CA ILE A 237 0.04 -28.05 -10.98
C ILE A 237 0.60 -26.72 -10.42
N VAL A 238 -0.28 -25.80 -10.02
CA VAL A 238 0.08 -24.59 -9.26
C VAL A 238 -0.50 -24.75 -7.86
N ARG A 239 0.33 -24.61 -6.82
CA ARG A 239 -0.12 -24.55 -5.42
C ARG A 239 0.06 -23.13 -4.88
N HIS A 240 -0.63 -22.77 -3.80
CA HIS A 240 -0.40 -21.54 -3.04
C HIS A 240 -0.46 -21.78 -1.54
N VAL A 241 0.19 -20.89 -0.79
CA VAL A 241 0.09 -20.82 0.66
C VAL A 241 0.20 -19.37 1.15
N PHE A 242 -0.61 -19.02 2.15
CA PHE A 242 -0.60 -17.73 2.82
C PHE A 242 0.35 -17.75 4.02
N LEU A 243 1.33 -16.85 4.02
CA LEU A 243 2.36 -16.76 5.07
C LEU A 243 1.99 -15.69 6.10
N LEU A 244 1.88 -16.09 7.38
CA LEU A 244 1.61 -15.23 8.53
C LEU A 244 2.64 -15.45 9.65
N GLY A 245 2.91 -14.43 10.46
CA GLY A 245 3.46 -14.63 11.82
C GLY A 245 2.33 -14.84 12.84
N LYS A 246 2.64 -14.91 14.13
CA LYS A 246 1.66 -14.84 15.22
C LYS A 246 1.19 -13.39 15.47
N THR A 247 -0.04 -13.21 15.93
CA THR A 247 -0.58 -11.92 16.42
C THR A 247 -0.66 -11.92 17.95
N ALA A 248 -0.63 -10.73 18.56
CA ALA A 248 -0.93 -10.52 19.97
C ALA A 248 -2.42 -10.22 20.26
N ASP A 249 -3.26 -10.20 19.21
CA ASP A 249 -4.71 -10.12 19.32
C ASP A 249 -5.30 -11.53 19.16
N ASP A 250 -5.70 -12.14 20.28
CA ASP A 250 -6.22 -13.51 20.32
C ASP A 250 -7.48 -13.70 19.47
N ARG A 251 -8.29 -12.66 19.26
CA ARG A 251 -9.48 -12.74 18.37
C ARG A 251 -9.06 -12.84 16.92
N LEU A 252 -8.05 -12.05 16.51
CA LEU A 252 -7.46 -12.18 15.18
C LEU A 252 -6.74 -13.53 14.99
N GLN A 253 -6.18 -14.12 16.04
CA GLN A 253 -5.65 -15.48 15.98
C GLN A 253 -6.77 -16.52 15.84
N GLU A 254 -7.85 -16.42 16.61
CA GLU A 254 -9.04 -17.29 16.52
C GLU A 254 -9.66 -17.25 15.11
N PHE A 255 -9.78 -16.07 14.50
CA PHE A 255 -10.22 -15.94 13.11
C PHE A 255 -9.28 -16.61 12.11
N VAL A 256 -7.95 -16.58 12.34
CA VAL A 256 -6.98 -17.28 11.48
C VAL A 256 -7.06 -18.80 11.66
N MET A 257 -7.30 -19.31 12.87
CA MET A 257 -7.53 -20.75 13.09
C MET A 257 -8.79 -21.22 12.37
N LYS A 258 -9.92 -20.50 12.50
CA LYS A 258 -11.18 -20.84 11.80
C LYS A 258 -11.11 -20.69 10.28
N GLU A 259 -10.31 -19.75 9.78
CA GLU A 259 -10.00 -19.66 8.36
C GLU A 259 -9.18 -20.87 7.90
N ASN A 260 -8.21 -21.30 8.72
CA ASN A 260 -7.38 -22.46 8.44
C ASN A 260 -8.18 -23.78 8.42
N GLU A 261 -9.10 -23.95 9.36
CA GLU A 261 -10.05 -25.09 9.41
C GLU A 261 -10.94 -25.18 8.16
N MET A 262 -11.11 -24.08 7.41
CA MET A 262 -11.99 -24.02 6.23
C MET A 262 -11.23 -24.12 4.88
N TYR A 263 -9.95 -23.70 4.83
CA TYR A 263 -9.21 -23.57 3.58
C TYR A 263 -7.87 -24.31 3.53
N HIS A 264 -7.30 -24.68 4.68
CA HIS A 264 -6.04 -25.43 4.80
C HIS A 264 -4.86 -24.89 3.96
N ASP A 265 -4.82 -23.58 3.71
CA ASP A 265 -3.86 -22.93 2.81
C ASP A 265 -3.01 -21.85 3.50
N ILE A 266 -2.81 -21.98 4.82
CA ILE A 266 -2.05 -21.05 5.67
C ILE A 266 -0.80 -21.74 6.23
N VAL A 267 0.32 -21.02 6.32
CA VAL A 267 1.49 -21.40 7.13
C VAL A 267 1.77 -20.27 8.12
N GLN A 268 1.98 -20.65 9.38
CA GLN A 268 2.16 -19.72 10.48
C GLN A 268 3.18 -20.25 11.49
N GLU A 269 4.11 -19.39 11.90
CA GLU A 269 5.06 -19.62 13.00
C GLU A 269 4.85 -18.65 14.17
N THR A 270 5.51 -18.93 15.30
CA THR A 270 5.36 -18.20 16.56
C THR A 270 5.95 -16.78 16.59
N PHE A 271 6.74 -16.35 15.60
CA PHE A 271 7.29 -14.98 15.57
C PHE A 271 6.17 -13.93 15.42
N ILE A 272 6.31 -12.78 16.08
CA ILE A 272 5.30 -11.70 15.99
C ILE A 272 5.28 -11.09 14.59
N ASP A 273 4.10 -11.03 13.97
CA ASP A 273 3.91 -10.49 12.63
C ASP A 273 4.04 -8.96 12.62
N SER A 274 5.07 -8.44 11.94
CA SER A 274 5.31 -7.02 11.77
C SER A 274 6.12 -6.76 10.49
N TYR A 275 6.13 -5.50 10.02
CA TYR A 275 6.90 -5.14 8.82
C TYR A 275 8.41 -5.41 8.97
N HIS A 276 8.98 -5.16 10.15
CA HIS A 276 10.40 -5.46 10.43
C HIS A 276 10.70 -6.98 10.54
N ASN A 277 9.66 -7.81 10.68
CA ASN A 277 9.78 -9.26 10.76
C ASN A 277 9.41 -9.97 9.44
N LEU A 278 9.27 -9.24 8.32
CA LEU A 278 9.06 -9.84 6.99
C LEU A 278 10.18 -10.79 6.57
N THR A 279 11.41 -10.56 7.04
CA THR A 279 12.54 -11.48 6.88
C THR A 279 12.26 -12.83 7.55
N TYR A 280 11.81 -12.87 8.81
CA TYR A 280 11.43 -14.13 9.48
C TYR A 280 10.29 -14.84 8.75
N LYS A 281 9.29 -14.09 8.25
CA LYS A 281 8.17 -14.63 7.46
C LYS A 281 8.59 -15.21 6.10
N THR A 282 9.55 -14.57 5.44
CA THR A 282 10.05 -15.03 4.13
C THR A 282 10.93 -16.27 4.29
N ILE A 283 11.80 -16.29 5.30
CA ILE A 283 12.59 -17.48 5.60
C ILE A 283 11.73 -18.63 6.13
N MET A 284 10.65 -18.37 6.90
CA MET A 284 9.60 -19.37 7.20
C MET A 284 9.00 -19.95 5.91
N GLY A 285 8.64 -19.10 4.94
CA GLY A 285 8.12 -19.52 3.65
C GLY A 285 9.10 -20.41 2.88
N PHE A 286 10.40 -20.10 2.93
CA PHE A 286 11.44 -20.87 2.26
C PHE A 286 11.76 -22.19 2.98
N LYS A 287 11.82 -22.18 4.31
CA LYS A 287 11.89 -23.37 5.18
C LYS A 287 10.73 -24.32 4.90
N TRP A 288 9.50 -23.82 4.88
CA TRP A 288 8.33 -24.62 4.57
C TRP A 288 8.36 -25.15 3.14
N ALA A 289 8.61 -24.29 2.15
CA ALA A 289 8.67 -24.70 0.74
C ALA A 289 9.73 -25.80 0.49
N SER A 290 10.96 -25.60 0.98
CA SER A 290 12.06 -26.55 0.78
C SER A 290 11.90 -27.87 1.54
N THR A 291 11.22 -27.88 2.69
CA THR A 291 11.05 -29.10 3.51
C THR A 291 9.72 -29.84 3.31
N LYS A 292 8.67 -29.14 2.86
CA LYS A 292 7.30 -29.69 2.69
C LYS A 292 6.81 -29.68 1.24
N CYS A 293 7.44 -28.91 0.35
CA CYS A 293 7.04 -28.74 -1.05
C CYS A 293 8.23 -28.87 -2.02
N SER A 294 9.20 -29.75 -1.69
CA SER A 294 10.43 -29.98 -2.46
C SER A 294 10.20 -30.53 -3.87
N ASN A 295 8.98 -30.99 -4.16
CA ASN A 295 8.49 -31.44 -5.47
C ASN A 295 8.02 -30.30 -6.39
N ALA A 296 7.96 -29.05 -5.92
CA ALA A 296 7.74 -27.87 -6.77
C ALA A 296 8.97 -27.56 -7.63
N LYS A 297 8.79 -27.20 -8.91
CA LYS A 297 9.91 -26.74 -9.76
C LYS A 297 10.35 -25.32 -9.41
N PHE A 298 9.37 -24.40 -9.37
CA PHE A 298 9.58 -22.97 -9.19
C PHE A 298 8.75 -22.42 -8.05
N VAL A 299 9.24 -21.34 -7.45
CA VAL A 299 8.60 -20.60 -6.36
C VAL A 299 8.51 -19.13 -6.74
N ILE A 300 7.36 -18.51 -6.49
CA ILE A 300 7.18 -17.05 -6.51
C ILE A 300 6.81 -16.55 -5.11
N LYS A 301 7.53 -15.55 -4.61
CA LYS A 301 7.10 -14.76 -3.44
C LYS A 301 6.34 -13.53 -3.95
N THR A 302 5.20 -13.23 -3.33
CA THR A 302 4.35 -12.09 -3.68
C THR A 302 3.56 -11.60 -2.46
N ASP A 303 3.13 -10.33 -2.44
CA ASP A 303 2.32 -9.75 -1.37
C ASP A 303 0.80 -9.86 -1.65
N ASP A 304 -0.05 -9.57 -0.65
CA ASP A 304 -1.50 -9.77 -0.75
C ASP A 304 -2.29 -8.66 -1.47
N ASP A 305 -1.67 -7.53 -1.81
CA ASP A 305 -2.25 -6.46 -2.65
C ASP A 305 -1.85 -6.57 -4.14
N MET A 306 -1.47 -7.77 -4.57
CA MET A 306 -0.99 -8.06 -5.92
C MET A 306 -2.08 -8.65 -6.83
N TRP A 307 -2.06 -8.28 -8.10
CA TRP A 307 -2.56 -9.10 -9.20
C TRP A 307 -1.42 -9.96 -9.75
N VAL A 308 -1.67 -11.26 -9.93
CA VAL A 308 -0.72 -12.20 -10.54
C VAL A 308 -1.36 -12.88 -11.74
N ASN A 309 -0.74 -12.75 -12.91
CA ASN A 309 -1.21 -13.38 -14.14
C ASN A 309 -0.60 -14.79 -14.26
N VAL A 310 -1.17 -15.75 -13.52
CA VAL A 310 -0.66 -17.13 -13.41
C VAL A 310 -0.41 -17.81 -14.77
N PRO A 311 -1.28 -17.69 -15.80
CA PRO A 311 -0.98 -18.18 -17.15
C PRO A 311 0.33 -17.63 -17.74
N SER A 312 0.55 -16.32 -17.68
CA SER A 312 1.79 -15.70 -18.17
C SER A 312 3.02 -16.12 -17.37
N LEU A 313 2.89 -16.40 -16.07
CA LEU A 313 3.97 -16.99 -15.28
C LEU A 313 4.33 -18.40 -15.78
N ILE A 314 3.35 -19.26 -15.99
CA ILE A 314 3.59 -20.64 -16.46
C ILE A 314 4.19 -20.65 -17.86
N THR A 315 3.70 -19.81 -18.78
CA THR A 315 4.29 -19.64 -20.12
C THR A 315 5.77 -19.21 -20.03
N LEU A 316 6.10 -18.27 -19.14
CA LEU A 316 7.48 -17.79 -18.95
C LEU A 316 8.41 -18.86 -18.34
N LEU A 317 7.93 -19.57 -17.32
CA LEU A 317 8.70 -20.58 -16.59
C LEU A 317 8.89 -21.87 -17.41
N SER A 318 8.01 -22.13 -18.38
CA SER A 318 8.16 -23.22 -19.35
C SER A 318 9.28 -22.98 -20.38
N GLY A 319 9.79 -21.75 -20.50
CA GLY A 319 10.89 -21.42 -21.41
C GLY A 319 12.26 -21.87 -20.85
N THR A 320 12.99 -22.68 -21.61
CA THR A 320 14.29 -23.27 -21.23
C THR A 320 15.28 -22.26 -20.64
N ASP A 321 15.43 -21.09 -21.27
CA ASP A 321 16.35 -20.03 -20.82
C ASP A 321 16.00 -19.47 -19.44
N MET A 322 14.72 -19.44 -19.08
CA MET A 322 14.28 -19.01 -17.75
C MET A 322 14.39 -20.17 -16.75
N SER A 323 13.94 -21.36 -17.13
CA SER A 323 14.05 -22.58 -16.32
C SER A 323 15.49 -22.84 -15.84
N ASN A 324 16.46 -22.74 -16.76
CA ASN A 324 17.88 -22.90 -16.46
C ASN A 324 18.41 -21.75 -15.61
N TYR A 325 18.05 -20.50 -15.95
CA TYR A 325 18.50 -19.31 -15.22
C TYR A 325 18.11 -19.35 -13.72
N LEU A 326 16.90 -19.83 -13.41
CA LEU A 326 16.39 -19.89 -12.03
C LEU A 326 17.00 -21.02 -11.18
N GLN A 327 17.84 -21.88 -11.73
CA GLN A 327 18.61 -22.86 -10.94
C GLN A 327 19.78 -22.20 -10.16
N THR A 328 20.23 -21.00 -10.56
CA THR A 328 21.36 -20.28 -9.93
C THR A 328 21.09 -18.77 -9.86
N GLY A 329 19.83 -18.37 -9.69
CA GLY A 329 19.45 -16.96 -9.75
C GLY A 329 17.98 -16.67 -9.44
N LEU A 330 17.70 -15.40 -9.19
CA LEU A 330 16.37 -14.89 -8.90
C LEU A 330 15.97 -13.85 -9.96
N THR A 331 14.69 -13.77 -10.28
CA THR A 331 14.17 -12.79 -11.25
C THR A 331 12.93 -12.05 -10.76
N GLY A 332 12.73 -10.83 -11.23
CA GLY A 332 11.59 -9.98 -10.85
C GLY A 332 11.82 -8.52 -11.23
N SER A 333 11.21 -7.61 -10.47
CA SER A 333 11.51 -6.17 -10.55
C SER A 333 12.82 -5.86 -9.82
N CYS A 334 13.95 -6.19 -10.45
CA CYS A 334 15.27 -6.12 -9.82
C CYS A 334 16.01 -4.80 -10.09
N SER A 335 16.60 -4.26 -9.03
CA SER A 335 17.29 -2.97 -8.97
C SER A 335 18.76 -3.19 -8.60
N PRO A 336 19.69 -3.27 -9.57
CA PRO A 336 21.09 -3.63 -9.33
C PRO A 336 21.96 -2.52 -8.70
N LYS A 337 21.41 -1.30 -8.54
CA LYS A 337 22.11 -0.12 -8.01
C LYS A 337 21.24 0.66 -7.02
N ALA A 338 20.75 -0.03 -5.99
CA ALA A 338 19.97 0.58 -4.91
C ALA A 338 20.85 0.98 -3.71
N SER A 339 20.52 2.08 -3.05
CA SER A 339 21.16 2.54 -1.81
C SER A 339 20.19 2.46 -0.62
N PRO A 340 20.70 2.27 0.61
CA PRO A 340 19.88 2.33 1.82
C PRO A 340 19.29 3.72 2.05
N ILE A 341 18.02 3.80 2.45
CA ILE A 341 17.35 5.09 2.72
C ILE A 341 17.66 5.53 4.16
N ARG A 342 18.46 6.59 4.31
CA ARG A 342 18.91 7.14 5.61
C ARG A 342 17.93 8.13 6.28
N ASN A 343 16.70 8.25 5.77
CA ASN A 343 15.66 9.08 6.38
C ASN A 343 14.87 8.26 7.42
N LYS A 344 15.02 8.60 8.71
CA LYS A 344 14.35 7.94 9.85
C LYS A 344 12.82 7.81 9.71
N ASN A 345 12.19 8.67 8.89
CA ASN A 345 10.74 8.68 8.65
C ASN A 345 10.28 7.79 7.49
N SER A 346 11.19 7.07 6.82
CA SER A 346 10.85 6.14 5.74
C SER A 346 10.47 4.77 6.30
N LYS A 347 9.42 4.12 5.76
CA LYS A 347 9.15 2.70 6.06
C LYS A 347 10.28 1.75 5.63
N TRP A 348 11.17 2.23 4.75
CA TRP A 348 12.37 1.54 4.27
C TRP A 348 13.65 2.10 4.91
N TYR A 349 13.56 2.69 6.11
CA TYR A 349 14.70 3.29 6.80
C TYR A 349 15.74 2.24 7.19
N ALA A 350 16.98 2.46 6.77
CA ALA A 350 18.13 1.66 7.15
C ALA A 350 19.20 2.56 7.79
N SER A 351 19.43 2.39 9.08
CA SER A 351 20.50 3.09 9.80
C SER A 351 21.89 2.65 9.35
N PHE A 352 22.91 3.49 9.55
CA PHE A 352 24.31 3.09 9.35
C PHE A 352 24.72 1.93 10.25
N ILE A 353 24.12 1.78 11.44
CA ILE A 353 24.37 0.64 12.34
C ILE A 353 23.85 -0.67 11.74
N SER A 354 22.64 -0.68 11.14
CA SER A 354 22.04 -1.89 10.57
C SER A 354 22.57 -2.26 9.18
N TYR A 355 23.05 -1.27 8.43
CA TYR A 355 23.66 -1.47 7.12
C TYR A 355 24.62 -0.30 6.82
N PRO A 356 25.93 -0.38 7.14
CA PRO A 356 26.84 0.76 6.97
C PRO A 356 27.15 1.08 5.50
N ASP A 357 27.23 0.06 4.64
CA ASP A 357 27.65 0.22 3.24
C ASP A 357 26.76 1.19 2.43
N LYS A 358 27.36 1.86 1.45
CA LYS A 358 26.71 2.88 0.60
C LYS A 358 25.66 2.30 -0.37
N PHE A 359 25.75 1.02 -0.69
CA PHE A 359 24.91 0.34 -1.67
C PHE A 359 24.48 -1.04 -1.17
N TYR A 360 23.26 -1.43 -1.50
CA TYR A 360 22.81 -2.82 -1.42
C TYR A 360 23.50 -3.67 -2.50
N PRO A 361 23.54 -5.02 -2.38
CA PRO A 361 24.08 -5.91 -3.42
C PRO A 361 23.29 -5.91 -4.75
N GLY A 362 22.35 -4.98 -4.93
CA GLY A 362 21.18 -5.15 -5.78
C GLY A 362 20.14 -6.04 -5.09
N PHE A 363 18.85 -5.86 -5.41
CA PHE A 363 17.78 -6.73 -4.90
C PHE A 363 16.59 -6.77 -5.87
N CYS A 364 15.68 -7.73 -5.70
CA CYS A 364 14.43 -7.85 -6.44
C CYS A 364 13.26 -7.49 -5.53
N SER A 365 12.46 -6.48 -5.91
CA SER A 365 11.39 -5.89 -5.09
C SER A 365 10.51 -6.95 -4.40
N GLY A 366 10.31 -6.82 -3.09
CA GLY A 366 9.50 -7.74 -2.28
C GLY A 366 8.09 -8.00 -2.84
N THR A 367 7.53 -7.04 -3.58
CA THR A 367 6.23 -7.17 -4.27
C THR A 367 6.12 -8.36 -5.22
N GLY A 368 7.24 -8.83 -5.78
CA GLY A 368 7.25 -10.02 -6.63
C GLY A 368 8.64 -10.42 -7.13
N TYR A 369 9.07 -11.64 -6.78
CA TYR A 369 10.25 -12.29 -7.37
C TYR A 369 10.10 -13.82 -7.43
N MET A 370 10.81 -14.46 -8.36
CA MET A 370 10.74 -15.89 -8.68
C MET A 370 12.11 -16.55 -8.68
N THR A 371 12.17 -17.84 -8.35
CA THR A 371 13.35 -18.69 -8.46
C THR A 371 12.98 -20.18 -8.43
N SER A 372 13.95 -21.11 -8.46
CA SER A 372 13.72 -22.56 -8.30
C SER A 372 13.57 -22.97 -6.84
N ILE A 373 13.00 -24.16 -6.59
CA ILE A 373 12.93 -24.73 -5.23
C ILE A 373 14.33 -24.98 -4.63
N ASN A 374 15.32 -25.29 -5.48
CA ASN A 374 16.70 -25.52 -5.08
C ASN A 374 17.30 -24.24 -4.49
N VAL A 375 17.20 -23.12 -5.21
CA VAL A 375 17.67 -21.80 -4.73
C VAL A 375 16.91 -21.36 -3.47
N VAL A 376 15.63 -21.70 -3.32
CA VAL A 376 14.87 -21.46 -2.07
C VAL A 376 15.44 -22.26 -0.89
N SER A 377 15.80 -23.53 -1.12
CA SER A 377 16.48 -24.37 -0.11
C SER A 377 17.85 -23.81 0.25
N ASP A 378 18.68 -23.48 -0.74
CA ASP A 378 20.02 -22.92 -0.53
C ASP A 378 19.98 -21.58 0.23
N ILE A 379 19.00 -20.71 -0.09
CA ILE A 379 18.81 -19.44 0.63
C ILE A 379 18.34 -19.68 2.07
N TYR A 380 17.49 -20.69 2.33
CA TYR A 380 17.15 -21.07 3.70
C TYR A 380 18.40 -21.55 4.46
N ASN A 381 19.14 -22.50 3.89
CA ASN A 381 20.33 -23.12 4.50
C ASN A 381 21.47 -22.12 4.73
N VAL A 382 21.67 -21.14 3.85
CA VAL A 382 22.69 -20.10 4.04
C VAL A 382 22.25 -19.01 5.03
N SER A 383 20.94 -18.83 5.25
CA SER A 383 20.43 -17.68 6.01
C SER A 383 20.97 -17.54 7.44
N PRO A 384 21.22 -18.60 8.25
CA PRO A 384 21.84 -18.43 9.57
C PRO A 384 23.24 -17.81 9.53
N HIS A 385 23.90 -17.91 8.37
CA HIS A 385 25.27 -17.47 8.12
C HIS A 385 25.34 -16.13 7.36
N VAL A 386 24.27 -15.33 7.41
CA VAL A 386 24.16 -13.98 6.85
C VAL A 386 23.63 -13.05 7.93
N PRO A 387 24.31 -11.94 8.28
CA PRO A 387 23.81 -11.03 9.31
C PRO A 387 22.41 -10.51 8.99
N PHE A 388 21.51 -10.58 9.99
CA PHE A 388 20.10 -10.22 9.85
C PHE A 388 19.91 -8.84 9.22
N PHE A 389 18.87 -8.71 8.39
CA PHE A 389 18.39 -7.43 7.92
C PHE A 389 16.87 -7.45 7.79
N HIS A 390 16.21 -6.32 8.11
CA HIS A 390 14.76 -6.28 8.32
C HIS A 390 13.95 -6.03 7.04
N LEU A 391 14.58 -5.60 5.95
CA LEU A 391 13.98 -5.55 4.61
C LEU A 391 14.24 -6.91 3.95
N GLU A 392 13.17 -7.64 3.62
CA GLU A 392 13.27 -9.06 3.27
C GLU A 392 13.87 -9.25 1.88
N ASP A 393 13.53 -8.38 0.93
CA ASP A 393 14.09 -8.39 -0.42
C ASP A 393 15.60 -8.13 -0.45
N VAL A 394 16.09 -7.18 0.35
CA VAL A 394 17.53 -6.96 0.57
C VAL A 394 18.18 -8.15 1.28
N TYR A 395 17.52 -8.76 2.28
CA TYR A 395 18.09 -9.90 3.00
C TYR A 395 18.23 -11.15 2.12
N VAL A 396 17.19 -11.48 1.35
CA VAL A 396 17.23 -12.56 0.35
C VAL A 396 18.32 -12.30 -0.70
N ALA A 397 18.53 -11.04 -1.10
CA ALA A 397 19.63 -10.69 -2.01
C ALA A 397 21.04 -10.77 -1.38
N LEU A 398 21.17 -10.54 -0.06
CA LEU A 398 22.44 -10.81 0.66
C LEU A 398 22.75 -12.31 0.70
N CYS A 399 21.74 -13.16 0.95
CA CYS A 399 21.87 -14.62 0.88
C CYS A 399 22.25 -15.09 -0.52
N ALA A 400 21.53 -14.61 -1.55
CA ALA A 400 21.85 -14.89 -2.95
C ALA A 400 23.28 -14.49 -3.32
N ARG A 401 23.74 -13.31 -2.87
CA ARG A 401 25.13 -12.86 -3.09
C ARG A 401 26.16 -13.77 -2.41
N LYS A 402 25.90 -14.26 -1.19
CA LYS A 402 26.80 -15.21 -0.50
C LYS A 402 26.89 -16.56 -1.24
N LEU A 403 25.79 -16.99 -1.87
CA LEU A 403 25.73 -18.19 -2.71
C LEU A 403 26.28 -17.99 -4.14
N GLY A 404 26.70 -16.76 -4.50
CA GLY A 404 27.13 -16.43 -5.87
C GLY A 404 25.99 -16.37 -6.91
N PHE A 405 24.74 -16.43 -6.47
CA PHE A 405 23.56 -16.39 -7.34
C PHE A 405 23.33 -15.01 -7.94
N SER A 406 22.84 -15.00 -9.18
CA SER A 406 22.60 -13.78 -9.94
C SER A 406 21.19 -13.21 -9.73
N LEU A 407 21.02 -11.92 -10.01
CA LEU A 407 19.71 -11.24 -10.01
C LEU A 407 19.41 -10.67 -11.41
N LYS A 408 18.31 -11.12 -12.03
CA LYS A 408 17.89 -10.71 -13.38
C LYS A 408 16.64 -9.86 -13.31
N LYS A 409 16.67 -8.67 -13.91
CA LYS A 409 15.45 -7.87 -14.11
C LYS A 409 14.63 -8.50 -15.24
N THR A 410 13.40 -8.91 -14.97
CA THR A 410 12.45 -9.40 -15.97
C THR A 410 11.32 -8.38 -16.17
N LEU A 411 10.90 -8.21 -17.43
CA LEU A 411 9.76 -7.37 -17.79
C LEU A 411 8.44 -7.98 -17.30
N GLY A 412 7.39 -7.17 -17.21
CA GLY A 412 6.06 -7.65 -16.82
C GLY A 412 5.73 -7.57 -15.33
N PHE A 413 6.68 -7.20 -14.49
CA PHE A 413 6.46 -6.81 -13.09
C PHE A 413 6.17 -5.29 -13.03
N PHE A 414 4.96 -4.89 -12.62
CA PHE A 414 4.54 -3.49 -12.56
C PHE A 414 4.28 -3.03 -11.12
N ALA A 415 4.95 -1.94 -10.70
CA ALA A 415 4.84 -1.38 -9.35
C ALA A 415 3.56 -0.57 -9.09
N GLU A 416 2.84 -0.20 -10.16
CA GLU A 416 1.66 0.67 -10.14
C GLU A 416 0.49 0.05 -10.92
N PRO A 417 -0.78 0.29 -10.51
CA PRO A 417 -1.97 -0.17 -11.23
C PRO A 417 -2.04 0.32 -12.68
N LYS A 418 -2.40 -0.60 -13.59
CA LYS A 418 -2.71 -0.29 -15.00
C LYS A 418 -4.10 0.35 -15.14
N LEU A 419 -4.24 1.26 -16.10
CA LEU A 419 -5.48 2.03 -16.34
C LEU A 419 -6.58 1.20 -17.01
N ASN A 420 -6.25 0.36 -17.99
CA ASN A 420 -7.21 -0.52 -18.65
C ASN A 420 -7.23 -1.89 -17.98
N LEU A 421 -8.43 -2.37 -17.63
CA LEU A 421 -8.67 -3.65 -16.97
C LEU A 421 -8.16 -4.86 -17.78
N CYS A 422 -8.10 -4.76 -19.11
CA CYS A 422 -7.58 -5.83 -19.95
C CYS A 422 -6.05 -5.89 -20.00
N ASP A 423 -5.35 -4.81 -19.65
CA ASP A 423 -3.88 -4.81 -19.61
C ASP A 423 -3.32 -5.66 -18.47
N TYR A 424 -4.15 -6.07 -17.50
CA TYR A 424 -3.79 -7.03 -16.45
C TYR A 424 -3.72 -8.47 -16.97
N LYS A 425 -4.43 -8.76 -18.08
CA LYS A 425 -4.59 -10.08 -18.69
C LYS A 425 -3.80 -10.26 -19.99
N GLN A 426 -3.03 -9.26 -20.40
CA GLN A 426 -2.15 -9.34 -21.58
C GLN A 426 -0.97 -10.29 -21.33
N ASP A 427 -0.51 -10.94 -22.39
CA ASP A 427 0.73 -11.71 -22.40
C ASP A 427 1.93 -10.79 -22.07
N GLY A 428 2.93 -11.35 -21.39
CA GLY A 428 4.09 -10.57 -20.90
C GLY A 428 3.78 -9.63 -19.73
N VAL A 429 2.53 -9.54 -19.27
CA VAL A 429 2.19 -8.98 -17.96
C VAL A 429 2.15 -10.12 -16.95
N LEU A 430 2.99 -10.03 -15.92
CA LEU A 430 3.23 -11.09 -14.93
C LEU A 430 2.62 -10.73 -13.58
N THR A 431 2.93 -9.54 -13.05
CA THR A 431 2.38 -9.05 -11.78
C THR A 431 2.09 -7.55 -11.83
N VAL A 432 1.11 -7.10 -11.06
CA VAL A 432 0.78 -5.67 -10.86
C VAL A 432 0.48 -5.44 -9.38
N HIS A 433 1.09 -4.40 -8.79
CA HIS A 433 1.04 -4.06 -7.37
C HIS A 433 -0.04 -2.99 -7.04
N GLN A 434 -0.40 -2.86 -5.75
CA GLN A 434 -1.44 -1.96 -5.22
C GLN A 434 -2.88 -2.24 -5.71
N VAL A 435 -3.16 -3.47 -6.14
CA VAL A 435 -4.45 -3.86 -6.74
C VAL A 435 -5.44 -4.26 -5.65
N ARG A 436 -6.34 -3.33 -5.30
CA ARG A 436 -7.33 -3.50 -4.22
C ARG A 436 -8.29 -4.69 -4.48
N PRO A 437 -8.81 -5.37 -3.44
CA PRO A 437 -9.74 -6.52 -3.58
C PRO A 437 -10.97 -6.28 -4.48
N SER A 438 -11.56 -5.09 -4.42
CA SER A 438 -12.67 -4.71 -5.31
C SER A 438 -12.23 -4.65 -6.78
N MET A 439 -11.02 -4.15 -7.04
CA MET A 439 -10.44 -4.10 -8.38
C MET A 439 -10.02 -5.49 -8.87
N LEU A 440 -9.43 -6.34 -8.02
CA LEU A 440 -9.14 -7.75 -8.34
C LEU A 440 -10.40 -8.47 -8.83
N THR A 441 -11.53 -8.30 -8.13
CA THR A 441 -12.83 -8.89 -8.50
C THR A 441 -13.31 -8.40 -9.87
N VAL A 442 -13.12 -7.11 -10.18
CA VAL A 442 -13.53 -6.50 -11.47
C VAL A 442 -12.61 -6.95 -12.61
N ILE A 443 -11.29 -6.95 -12.42
CA ILE A 443 -10.31 -7.47 -13.39
C ILE A 443 -10.60 -8.95 -13.67
N TRP A 444 -10.80 -9.75 -12.64
CA TRP A 444 -11.06 -11.18 -12.76
C TRP A 444 -12.30 -11.45 -13.63
N LYS A 445 -13.43 -10.80 -13.32
CA LYS A 445 -14.70 -10.93 -14.07
C LYS A 445 -14.69 -10.29 -15.46
N LYS A 446 -13.74 -9.39 -15.77
CA LYS A 446 -13.67 -8.72 -17.07
C LYS A 446 -13.27 -9.71 -18.17
N THR A 447 -14.21 -10.07 -19.04
CA THR A 447 -13.90 -10.67 -20.34
C THR A 447 -13.15 -9.66 -21.20
N CYS A 448 -12.04 -10.12 -21.78
CA CYS A 448 -11.23 -9.38 -22.73
C CYS A 448 -11.13 -10.22 -23.99
N SER A 449 -11.28 -9.59 -25.16
CA SER A 449 -10.94 -10.25 -26.42
C SER A 449 -9.46 -10.66 -26.37
N PRO A 450 -9.07 -11.81 -26.95
CA PRO A 450 -7.67 -12.04 -27.29
C PRO A 450 -7.16 -10.84 -28.10
N VAL A 451 -6.04 -10.25 -27.70
CA VAL A 451 -5.38 -9.24 -28.55
C VAL A 451 -4.96 -9.98 -29.81
N GLY A 452 -5.48 -9.54 -30.95
CA GLY A 452 -5.41 -10.30 -32.18
C GLY A 452 -3.98 -10.62 -32.57
N LEU A 453 -3.63 -11.92 -32.55
CA LEU A 453 -2.59 -12.45 -33.43
C LEU A 453 -3.07 -12.23 -34.86
N TRP A 454 -2.71 -11.08 -35.43
CA TRP A 454 -2.73 -10.86 -36.86
C TRP A 454 -1.82 -11.92 -37.47
N LYS A 455 -2.42 -12.94 -38.07
CA LYS A 455 -1.69 -13.94 -38.86
C LYS A 455 -1.05 -13.22 -40.04
N LEU A 456 0.27 -13.10 -40.00
CA LEU A 456 1.13 -12.88 -41.16
C LEU A 456 1.45 -14.25 -41.79
#